data_AF-A0A9D7XAR0-F1
#
_entry.id   AF-A0A9D7XAR0-F1
#
_cell.length_a   1.000
_cell.length_b   1.000
_cell.length_c   1.000
_cell.angle_alpha   90.00
_cell.angle_beta   90.00
_cell.angle_gamma   90.00
#
_symmetry.space_group_name_H-M   'P 1'
#
loop_
_entity.id
_entity.type
_entity.pdbx_description
1 polymer ?
#
loop_
_entity_poly.entity_id
_entity_poly.type
_entity_poly.pdbx_seq_one_letter_code
_entity_poly.pdbx_strand_id
1 'polypeptide(L)'
;MRQRRAGLLVLVAAVAFTAWWLPAQLPTTVARVTPGAPVQQAAATDTTTSAASSPSATAPSVATANRVDTATAPAAAPIDSVDPLLQKDLAPGEALRMLQWCGELTGSDPTLLFEQQWQWLGDEAAALERKPYAEARAWAIERCGEWALVPDSDRAAALKAQLIERARQSTDIRDRLRALAATTGSIEIDANQAISMRQMLEQALLAGRPELLADVGRVLENSLVARADLLGPYAGYGAVTLFSLLGCDLGAPCGGDSDALRRSCALRGYCGYPDYETMLFDAYHGARARELIQSHRADLLRRIRAGDVVGLFDPLPLPPKP
;
A
#
# COMPACT_ATOMS: atom_id res chain seq x y z
N MET A 1 34.38 31.74 35.24
CA MET A 1 33.12 30.98 35.00
C MET A 1 31.99 31.78 34.31
N ARG A 2 32.25 32.96 33.69
CA ARG A 2 31.18 33.75 33.01
C ARG A 2 31.15 33.66 31.47
N GLN A 3 32.15 33.08 30.83
CA GLN A 3 32.24 33.02 29.34
C GLN A 3 31.62 31.77 28.69
N ARG A 4 31.24 30.73 29.46
CA ARG A 4 30.66 29.50 28.88
C ARG A 4 29.14 29.53 28.68
N ARG A 5 28.44 30.59 29.10
CA ARG A 5 26.96 30.69 28.99
C ARG A 5 26.48 31.42 27.73
N ALA A 6 27.35 32.16 27.04
CA ALA A 6 26.95 32.89 25.82
C ALA A 6 26.92 31.99 24.56
N GLY A 7 27.71 30.93 24.51
CA GLY A 7 27.77 30.02 23.36
C GLY A 7 26.55 29.10 23.19
N LEU A 8 25.83 28.79 24.28
CA LEU A 8 24.70 27.86 24.24
C LEU A 8 23.42 28.52 23.69
N LEU A 9 23.25 29.84 23.87
CA LEU A 9 22.06 30.56 23.42
C LEU A 9 22.04 30.83 21.91
N VAL A 10 23.20 30.98 21.27
CA VAL A 10 23.29 31.18 19.81
C VAL A 10 22.99 29.90 19.03
N LEU A 11 23.31 28.73 19.61
CA LEU A 11 23.10 27.44 18.95
C LEU A 11 21.64 26.97 18.99
N VAL A 12 20.87 27.35 20.02
CA VAL A 12 19.41 27.06 20.09
C VAL A 12 18.61 27.96 19.14
N ALA A 13 19.03 29.20 18.90
CA ALA A 13 18.36 30.09 17.95
C ALA A 13 18.58 29.68 16.48
N ALA A 14 19.72 29.07 16.14
CA ALA A 14 20.02 28.63 14.79
C ALA A 14 19.26 27.35 14.38
N VAL A 15 18.93 26.47 15.32
CA VAL A 15 18.16 25.24 15.05
C VAL A 15 16.65 25.51 14.98
N ALA A 16 16.15 26.55 15.65
CA ALA A 16 14.75 26.93 15.58
C ALA A 16 14.36 27.63 14.26
N PHE A 17 15.32 28.21 13.52
CA PHE A 17 15.04 28.96 12.29
C PHE A 17 15.05 28.12 11.01
N THR A 18 15.72 26.96 11.00
CA THR A 18 15.78 26.08 9.83
C THR A 18 14.62 25.08 9.74
N ALA A 19 13.85 24.90 10.82
CA ALA A 19 12.67 24.04 10.83
C ALA A 19 11.39 24.73 10.31
N TRP A 20 11.44 26.02 9.96
CA TRP A 20 10.25 26.79 9.57
C TRP A 20 10.16 27.12 8.07
N TRP A 21 11.13 26.69 7.27
CA TRP A 21 11.11 26.85 5.82
C TRP A 21 11.09 25.47 5.15
N LEU A 22 10.03 25.25 4.37
CA LEU A 22 9.62 24.07 3.58
C LEU A 22 8.76 23.01 4.32
N PRO A 23 7.54 22.65 3.81
CA PRO A 23 6.94 22.95 2.50
C PRO A 23 5.55 23.61 2.58
N ALA A 24 5.40 24.76 1.93
CA ALA A 24 4.09 25.35 1.62
C ALA A 24 4.03 25.67 0.13
N GLN A 25 4.02 24.64 -0.73
CA GLN A 25 3.56 24.75 -2.11
C GLN A 25 2.85 23.46 -2.53
N LEU A 26 1.58 23.35 -2.13
CA LEU A 26 0.60 22.56 -2.87
C LEU A 26 -0.49 23.54 -3.33
N PRO A 27 -0.84 23.55 -4.63
CA PRO A 27 -1.88 24.43 -5.14
C PRO A 27 -3.25 23.98 -4.61
N THR A 28 -3.82 24.77 -3.69
CA THR A 28 -5.22 24.64 -3.26
C THR A 28 -6.13 25.34 -4.26
N THR A 29 -6.39 24.72 -5.41
CA THR A 29 -7.53 25.10 -6.25
C THR A 29 -8.68 24.14 -5.98
N VAL A 30 -9.47 24.45 -4.95
CA VAL A 30 -10.78 23.81 -4.74
C VAL A 30 -11.75 24.51 -5.68
N ALA A 31 -12.04 23.88 -6.83
CA ALA A 31 -13.16 24.30 -7.66
C ALA A 31 -14.45 24.06 -6.87
N ARG A 32 -15.09 25.15 -6.44
CA ARG A 32 -16.41 25.15 -5.83
C ARG A 32 -17.42 24.68 -6.89
N VAL A 33 -17.87 23.44 -6.79
CA VAL A 33 -18.95 22.90 -7.63
C VAL A 33 -20.26 23.56 -7.19
N THR A 34 -20.81 24.41 -8.06
CA THR A 34 -22.14 25.00 -7.90
C THR A 34 -23.19 23.94 -8.29
N PRO A 35 -24.13 23.57 -7.41
CA PRO A 35 -25.22 22.68 -7.79
C PRO A 35 -26.32 23.48 -8.49
N GLY A 36 -26.62 23.16 -9.75
CA GLY A 36 -27.87 23.60 -10.38
C GLY A 36 -27.82 23.78 -11.89
N ALA A 37 -28.12 22.72 -12.64
CA ALA A 37 -28.91 22.79 -13.87
C ALA A 37 -29.54 21.41 -14.15
N PRO A 38 -30.84 21.35 -14.51
CA PRO A 38 -31.50 20.09 -14.84
C PRO A 38 -31.00 19.53 -16.18
N VAL A 39 -30.79 18.22 -16.22
CA VAL A 39 -30.41 17.45 -17.40
C VAL A 39 -31.54 17.51 -18.43
N GLN A 40 -31.26 18.10 -19.60
CA GLN A 40 -32.08 17.94 -20.79
C GLN A 40 -31.87 16.53 -21.34
N GLN A 41 -32.97 15.78 -21.37
CA GLN A 41 -33.11 14.47 -21.97
C GLN A 41 -33.12 14.63 -23.50
N ALA A 42 -32.01 14.29 -24.16
CA ALA A 42 -31.92 14.27 -25.62
C ALA A 42 -32.14 12.85 -26.14
N ALA A 43 -33.02 12.79 -27.13
CA ALA A 43 -33.60 11.60 -27.73
C ALA A 43 -32.59 10.66 -28.41
N ALA A 44 -32.95 9.38 -28.40
CA ALA A 44 -32.34 8.34 -29.20
C ALA A 44 -32.39 8.69 -30.69
N THR A 45 -31.25 8.54 -31.37
CA THR A 45 -31.22 8.39 -32.83
C THR A 45 -30.43 7.15 -33.17
N ASP A 46 -31.16 6.13 -33.61
CA ASP A 46 -30.60 4.99 -34.33
C ASP A 46 -29.93 5.48 -35.62
N THR A 47 -28.68 5.08 -35.84
CA THR A 47 -28.14 5.02 -37.21
C THR A 47 -27.32 3.75 -37.40
N THR A 48 -27.83 2.92 -38.28
CA THR A 48 -27.26 1.67 -38.79
C THR A 48 -26.14 1.94 -39.82
N THR A 49 -25.18 1.00 -39.88
CA THR A 49 -24.40 0.60 -41.07
C THR A 49 -23.23 1.48 -41.54
N SER A 50 -22.00 0.96 -41.39
CA SER A 50 -21.17 0.57 -42.56
C SER A 50 -19.87 -0.11 -42.14
N ALA A 51 -19.65 -1.28 -42.74
CA ALA A 51 -18.37 -1.95 -42.80
C ALA A 51 -17.40 -1.17 -43.69
N ALA A 52 -16.16 -0.99 -43.24
CA ALA A 52 -15.04 -0.67 -44.11
C ALA A 52 -13.76 -1.31 -43.55
N SER A 53 -13.21 -2.18 -44.38
CA SER A 53 -11.93 -2.85 -44.25
C SER A 53 -10.79 -1.89 -43.94
N SER A 54 -9.84 -2.31 -43.11
CA SER A 54 -8.53 -1.67 -42.98
C SER A 54 -7.41 -2.68 -43.24
N PRO A 55 -6.34 -2.25 -43.94
CA PRO A 55 -5.32 -3.12 -44.51
C PRO A 55 -4.28 -3.57 -43.49
N SER A 56 -3.75 -4.77 -43.71
CA SER A 56 -2.52 -5.26 -43.09
C SER A 56 -1.35 -4.34 -43.41
N ALA A 57 -0.76 -3.73 -42.39
CA ALA A 57 0.52 -3.06 -42.45
C ALA A 57 1.57 -3.91 -41.72
N THR A 58 2.55 -4.36 -42.50
CA THR A 58 3.73 -5.11 -42.09
C THR A 58 4.62 -4.26 -41.18
N ALA A 59 4.95 -4.76 -40.00
CA ALA A 59 5.87 -4.10 -39.07
C ALA A 59 7.35 -4.34 -39.48
N PRO A 60 8.23 -3.34 -39.37
CA PRO A 60 9.67 -3.53 -39.54
C PRO A 60 10.30 -4.12 -38.27
N SER A 61 11.03 -5.22 -38.45
CA SER A 61 11.87 -5.84 -37.42
C SER A 61 13.13 -5.01 -37.20
N VAL A 62 13.19 -4.25 -36.11
CA VAL A 62 14.42 -3.58 -35.65
C VAL A 62 15.17 -4.55 -34.73
N ALA A 63 16.24 -5.14 -35.26
CA ALA A 63 17.19 -5.93 -34.49
C ALA A 63 18.14 -5.00 -33.75
N THR A 64 17.88 -4.75 -32.47
CA THR A 64 18.81 -4.05 -31.58
C THR A 64 19.77 -5.08 -30.99
N ALA A 65 20.98 -5.17 -31.54
CA ALA A 65 22.06 -5.98 -31.01
C ALA A 65 22.66 -5.29 -29.77
N ASN A 66 22.12 -5.59 -28.59
CA ASN A 66 22.77 -5.25 -27.32
C ASN A 66 23.86 -6.28 -27.02
N ARG A 67 25.11 -5.85 -27.21
CA ARG A 67 26.32 -6.56 -26.81
C ARG A 67 26.43 -6.47 -25.29
N VAL A 68 26.08 -7.56 -24.61
CA VAL A 68 26.34 -7.74 -23.17
C VAL A 68 27.74 -8.32 -23.04
N ASP A 69 28.65 -7.57 -22.43
CA ASP A 69 29.95 -8.09 -22.01
C ASP A 69 29.74 -9.15 -20.92
N THR A 70 30.01 -10.40 -21.29
CA THR A 70 30.08 -11.55 -20.37
C THR A 70 31.26 -11.40 -19.43
N ALA A 71 31.05 -10.73 -18.30
CA ALA A 71 31.86 -10.94 -17.11
C ALA A 71 31.49 -12.31 -16.53
N THR A 72 32.45 -13.23 -16.53
CA THR A 72 32.32 -14.59 -15.97
C THR A 72 31.95 -14.50 -14.49
N ALA A 73 30.66 -14.67 -14.19
CA ALA A 73 30.18 -14.84 -12.83
C ALA A 73 30.66 -16.19 -12.28
N PRO A 74 31.05 -16.27 -11.00
CA PRO A 74 31.42 -17.53 -10.37
C PRO A 74 30.25 -18.52 -10.47
N ALA A 75 30.56 -19.74 -10.90
CA ALA A 75 29.59 -20.82 -11.06
C ALA A 75 28.83 -21.05 -9.74
N ALA A 76 27.55 -20.72 -9.73
CA ALA A 76 26.65 -21.01 -8.63
C ALA A 76 26.56 -22.53 -8.44
N ALA A 77 26.70 -22.98 -7.19
CA ALA A 77 26.48 -24.38 -6.84
C ALA A 77 25.07 -24.83 -7.27
N PRO A 78 24.88 -26.11 -7.67
CA PRO A 78 23.56 -26.62 -8.06
C PRO A 78 22.58 -26.52 -6.89
N ILE A 79 21.61 -25.62 -6.99
CA ILE A 79 20.52 -25.46 -6.03
C ILE A 79 19.39 -26.39 -6.47
N ASP A 80 19.50 -27.68 -6.15
CA ASP A 80 18.47 -28.69 -6.51
C ASP A 80 17.40 -28.91 -5.42
N SER A 81 17.48 -28.25 -4.27
CA SER A 81 16.41 -28.32 -3.25
C SER A 81 15.45 -27.14 -3.37
N VAL A 82 14.26 -27.38 -3.93
CA VAL A 82 13.13 -26.44 -3.88
C VAL A 82 12.85 -26.06 -2.42
N ASP A 83 12.74 -24.76 -2.11
CA ASP A 83 12.49 -24.28 -0.74
C ASP A 83 11.21 -24.93 -0.18
N PRO A 84 11.23 -25.52 1.05
CA PRO A 84 10.05 -26.18 1.62
C PRO A 84 8.83 -25.24 1.76
N LEU A 85 9.03 -23.92 1.89
CA LEU A 85 7.92 -22.97 1.94
C LEU A 85 7.16 -22.86 0.62
N LEU A 86 7.79 -23.18 -0.51
CA LEU A 86 7.13 -23.21 -1.84
C LEU A 86 6.28 -24.47 -2.06
N GLN A 87 6.49 -25.50 -1.23
CA GLN A 87 5.77 -26.77 -1.29
C GLN A 87 4.52 -26.78 -0.40
N LYS A 88 4.35 -25.76 0.47
CA LYS A 88 3.15 -25.62 1.28
C LYS A 88 1.94 -25.30 0.40
N ASP A 89 0.79 -25.86 0.76
CA ASP A 89 -0.49 -25.62 0.10
C ASP A 89 -1.07 -24.24 0.52
N LEU A 90 -0.35 -23.18 0.16
CA LEU A 90 -0.80 -21.79 0.29
C LEU A 90 -0.90 -21.17 -1.10
N ALA A 91 -1.97 -20.41 -1.32
CA ALA A 91 -2.06 -19.53 -2.49
C ALA A 91 -0.83 -18.61 -2.53
N PRO A 92 -0.22 -18.38 -3.71
CA PRO A 92 1.06 -17.68 -3.81
C PRO A 92 1.00 -16.24 -3.28
N GLY A 93 -0.13 -15.53 -3.45
CA GLY A 93 -0.31 -14.21 -2.84
C GLY A 93 -0.40 -14.28 -1.32
N GLU A 94 -1.01 -15.32 -0.76
CA GLU A 94 -1.07 -15.53 0.69
C GLU A 94 0.30 -15.87 1.28
N ALA A 95 1.06 -16.74 0.62
CA ALA A 95 2.46 -17.00 0.94
C ALA A 95 3.31 -15.72 0.90
N LEU A 96 3.12 -14.88 -0.12
CA LEU A 96 3.83 -13.61 -0.25
C LEU A 96 3.50 -12.63 0.88
N ARG A 97 2.22 -12.55 1.26
CA ARG A 97 1.76 -11.76 2.40
C ARG A 97 2.36 -12.25 3.73
N MET A 98 2.38 -13.58 3.92
CA MET A 98 2.98 -14.21 5.09
C MET A 98 4.47 -13.88 5.16
N LEU A 99 5.22 -14.07 4.08
CA LEU A 99 6.65 -13.76 4.01
C LEU A 99 6.94 -12.29 4.37
N GLN A 100 6.18 -11.34 3.81
CA GLN A 100 6.38 -9.92 4.09
C GLN A 100 6.14 -9.57 5.55
N TRP A 101 4.96 -9.91 6.07
CA TRP A 101 4.58 -9.49 7.40
C TRP A 101 5.33 -10.28 8.49
N CYS A 102 5.65 -11.55 8.26
CA CYS A 102 6.41 -12.36 9.21
C CYS A 102 7.88 -11.97 9.22
N GLY A 103 8.40 -11.46 8.09
CA GLY A 103 9.71 -10.84 8.06
C GLY A 103 9.82 -9.63 8.98
N GLU A 104 8.77 -8.80 9.10
CA GLU A 104 8.75 -7.67 10.04
C GLU A 104 8.91 -8.12 11.51
N LEU A 105 8.43 -9.31 11.88
CA LEU A 105 8.59 -9.85 13.24
C LEU A 105 10.03 -10.28 13.57
N THR A 106 10.83 -10.60 12.55
CA THR A 106 12.23 -11.02 12.72
C THR A 106 13.21 -9.86 12.89
N GLY A 107 12.72 -8.63 12.69
CA GLY A 107 13.50 -7.44 13.00
C GLY A 107 13.84 -7.34 14.49
N SER A 108 14.54 -6.27 14.86
CA SER A 108 14.80 -5.93 16.26
C SER A 108 13.49 -5.93 17.04
N ASP A 109 13.41 -6.76 18.09
CA ASP A 109 12.23 -6.85 18.94
C ASP A 109 11.88 -5.46 19.51
N PRO A 110 10.74 -4.85 19.13
CA PRO A 110 10.37 -3.53 19.62
C PRO A 110 9.98 -3.52 21.09
N THR A 111 9.93 -4.68 21.78
CA THR A 111 9.64 -4.78 23.22
C THR A 111 10.46 -3.78 24.04
N LEU A 112 11.76 -3.62 23.76
CA LEU A 112 12.60 -2.67 24.49
C LEU A 112 12.16 -1.20 24.30
N LEU A 113 11.67 -0.84 23.11
CA LEU A 113 11.14 0.51 22.86
C LEU A 113 9.83 0.74 23.60
N PHE A 114 8.97 -0.27 23.66
CA PHE A 114 7.71 -0.17 24.39
C PHE A 114 7.93 -0.11 25.90
N GLU A 115 8.83 -0.92 26.45
CA GLU A 115 9.20 -0.84 27.88
C GLU A 115 9.71 0.56 28.27
N GLN A 116 10.49 1.20 27.39
CA GLN A 116 10.92 2.60 27.59
C GLN A 116 9.77 3.62 27.49
N GLN A 117 8.69 3.32 26.78
CA GLN A 117 7.50 4.18 26.73
C GLN A 117 6.60 3.94 27.94
N TRP A 118 6.46 2.70 28.38
CA TRP A 118 5.61 2.31 29.49
C TRP A 118 6.16 2.70 30.86
N GLN A 119 7.46 2.96 30.99
CA GLN A 119 8.04 3.46 32.24
C GLN A 119 7.37 4.77 32.72
N TRP A 120 6.70 5.50 31.83
CA TRP A 120 5.98 6.74 32.14
C TRP A 120 4.52 6.53 32.58
N LEU A 121 3.96 5.32 32.39
CA LEU A 121 2.54 5.03 32.67
C LEU A 121 2.27 4.67 34.14
N GLY A 122 3.30 4.46 34.96
CA GLY A 122 3.16 3.86 36.28
C GLY A 122 2.89 2.35 36.19
N ASP A 123 3.13 1.61 37.28
CA ASP A 123 3.18 0.15 37.24
C ASP A 123 1.87 -0.52 36.82
N GLU A 124 0.72 0.01 37.27
CA GLU A 124 -0.60 -0.54 36.96
C GLU A 124 -0.94 -0.39 35.47
N ALA A 125 -0.82 0.81 34.91
CA ALA A 125 -1.10 1.04 33.49
C ALA A 125 -0.07 0.34 32.59
N ALA A 126 1.21 0.31 32.99
CA ALA A 126 2.22 -0.48 32.27
C ALA A 126 1.88 -1.98 32.26
N ALA A 127 1.35 -2.54 33.35
CA ALA A 127 0.89 -3.94 33.38
C ALA A 127 -0.31 -4.19 32.44
N LEU A 128 -1.24 -3.22 32.34
CA LEU A 128 -2.38 -3.28 31.43
C LEU A 128 -1.97 -3.25 29.96
N GLU A 129 -0.88 -2.56 29.59
CA GLU A 129 -0.34 -2.53 28.23
C GLU A 129 0.52 -3.77 27.90
N ARG A 130 1.33 -4.25 28.85
CA ARG A 130 2.23 -5.40 28.66
C ARG A 130 1.48 -6.68 28.31
N LYS A 131 0.37 -6.94 29.00
CA LYS A 131 -0.40 -8.18 28.81
C LYS A 131 -0.91 -8.37 27.37
N PRO A 132 -1.72 -7.44 26.79
CA PRO A 132 -2.21 -7.60 25.43
C PRO A 132 -1.08 -7.59 24.40
N TYR A 133 0.01 -6.86 24.65
CA TYR A 133 1.19 -6.91 23.80
C TYR A 133 1.85 -8.29 23.79
N ALA A 134 2.10 -8.89 24.95
CA ALA A 134 2.69 -10.22 25.07
C ALA A 134 1.80 -11.30 24.40
N GLU A 135 0.48 -11.22 24.60
CA GLU A 135 -0.48 -12.10 23.95
C GLU A 135 -0.46 -11.96 22.42
N ALA A 136 -0.48 -10.73 21.90
CA ALA A 136 -0.39 -10.48 20.47
C ALA A 136 0.95 -10.94 19.88
N ARG A 137 2.07 -10.77 20.62
CA ARG A 137 3.38 -11.22 20.15
C ARG A 137 3.49 -12.74 20.12
N ALA A 138 2.97 -13.43 21.13
CA ALA A 138 2.91 -14.89 21.16
C ALA A 138 2.07 -15.42 19.97
N TRP A 139 0.89 -14.84 19.74
CA TRP A 139 0.05 -15.16 18.58
C TRP A 139 0.79 -14.96 17.25
N ALA A 140 1.53 -13.86 17.12
CA ALA A 140 2.26 -13.54 15.89
C ALA A 140 3.41 -14.54 15.63
N ILE A 141 4.15 -14.92 16.68
CA ILE A 141 5.24 -15.92 16.60
C ILE A 141 4.68 -17.28 16.18
N GLU A 142 3.60 -17.74 16.82
CA GLU A 142 2.93 -19.00 16.50
C GLU A 142 2.44 -19.01 15.05
N ARG A 143 1.77 -17.93 14.62
CA ARG A 143 1.21 -17.81 13.27
C ARG A 143 2.28 -17.76 12.19
N CYS A 144 3.42 -17.12 12.47
CA CYS A 144 4.46 -16.97 11.48
C CYS A 144 5.34 -18.20 11.33
N GLY A 145 5.72 -18.87 12.43
CA GLY A 145 6.55 -20.07 12.38
C GLY A 145 7.72 -19.93 11.39
N GLU A 146 7.79 -20.83 10.41
CA GLU A 146 8.85 -20.86 9.39
C GLU A 146 8.84 -19.68 8.39
N TRP A 147 7.76 -18.89 8.32
CA TRP A 147 7.69 -17.70 7.48
C TRP A 147 8.44 -16.50 8.08
N ALA A 148 8.85 -16.58 9.35
CA ALA A 148 9.66 -15.57 10.01
C ALA A 148 11.12 -15.64 9.50
N LEU A 149 11.33 -15.15 8.27
CA LEU A 149 12.65 -15.02 7.65
C LEU A 149 13.13 -13.57 7.73
N VAL A 150 14.44 -13.37 7.93
CA VAL A 150 15.06 -12.03 7.87
C VAL A 150 14.79 -11.43 6.47
N PRO A 151 14.11 -10.26 6.36
CA PRO A 151 13.64 -9.73 5.08
C PRO A 151 14.72 -9.59 4.01
N ASP A 152 15.94 -9.21 4.41
CA ASP A 152 17.07 -8.95 3.51
C ASP A 152 18.00 -10.15 3.33
N SER A 153 17.61 -11.35 3.79
CA SER A 153 18.38 -12.57 3.54
C SER A 153 18.23 -13.03 2.08
N ASP A 154 19.29 -13.60 1.51
CA ASP A 154 19.28 -14.15 0.15
C ASP A 154 18.12 -15.14 -0.06
N ARG A 155 17.84 -15.96 0.96
CA ARG A 155 16.72 -16.90 0.96
C ARG A 155 15.37 -16.18 0.87
N ALA A 156 15.13 -15.16 1.69
CA ALA A 156 13.88 -14.41 1.67
C ALA A 156 13.70 -13.66 0.34
N ALA A 157 14.77 -13.08 -0.21
CA ALA A 157 14.74 -12.42 -1.51
C ALA A 157 14.42 -13.39 -2.65
N ALA A 158 15.09 -14.55 -2.70
CA ALA A 158 14.84 -15.59 -3.71
C ALA A 158 13.42 -16.16 -3.60
N LEU A 159 12.92 -16.39 -2.37
CA LEU A 159 11.57 -16.87 -2.13
C LEU A 159 10.52 -15.83 -2.55
N LYS A 160 10.73 -14.55 -2.19
CA LYS A 160 9.85 -13.44 -2.57
C LYS A 160 9.74 -13.33 -4.09
N ALA A 161 10.86 -13.39 -4.82
CA ALA A 161 10.87 -13.32 -6.29
C ALA A 161 10.05 -14.46 -6.93
N GLN A 162 10.24 -15.69 -6.45
CA GLN A 162 9.48 -16.85 -6.93
C GLN A 162 7.98 -16.74 -6.63
N LEU A 163 7.62 -16.26 -5.43
CA LEU A 163 6.22 -16.06 -5.05
C LEU A 163 5.54 -14.95 -5.85
N ILE A 164 6.25 -13.85 -6.13
CA ILE A 164 5.76 -12.78 -7.01
C ILE A 164 5.44 -13.35 -8.40
N GLU A 165 6.34 -14.15 -8.99
CA GLU A 165 6.11 -14.71 -10.32
C GLU A 165 4.93 -15.68 -10.34
N ARG A 166 4.83 -16.60 -9.36
CA ARG A 166 3.68 -17.50 -9.23
C ARG A 166 2.37 -16.73 -9.04
N ALA A 167 2.38 -15.67 -8.23
CA ALA A 167 1.21 -14.84 -7.97
C ALA A 167 0.80 -14.00 -9.19
N ARG A 168 1.75 -13.55 -10.02
CA ARG A 168 1.47 -12.88 -11.31
C ARG A 168 0.76 -13.79 -12.30
N GLN A 169 1.14 -15.06 -12.34
CA GLN A 169 0.56 -16.06 -13.24
C GLN A 169 -0.77 -16.63 -12.73
N SER A 170 -1.16 -16.30 -11.49
CA SER A 170 -2.42 -16.76 -10.90
C SER A 170 -3.64 -16.16 -11.60
N THR A 171 -4.71 -16.96 -11.72
CA THR A 171 -6.00 -16.49 -12.19
C THR A 171 -6.76 -15.70 -11.11
N ASP A 172 -6.43 -15.89 -9.83
CA ASP A 172 -7.02 -15.12 -8.73
C ASP A 172 -6.52 -13.67 -8.79
N ILE A 173 -7.46 -12.72 -8.76
CA ILE A 173 -7.16 -11.30 -8.72
C ILE A 173 -6.43 -10.89 -7.44
N ARG A 174 -6.69 -11.58 -6.32
CA ARG A 174 -6.02 -11.34 -5.04
C ARG A 174 -4.52 -11.59 -5.13
N ASP A 175 -4.13 -12.69 -5.75
CA ASP A 175 -2.72 -13.04 -5.94
C ASP A 175 -2.03 -12.01 -6.83
N ARG A 176 -2.67 -11.63 -7.95
CA ARG A 176 -2.13 -10.64 -8.88
C ARG A 176 -1.95 -9.27 -8.23
N LEU A 177 -2.92 -8.81 -7.43
CA LEU A 177 -2.79 -7.57 -6.64
C LEU A 177 -1.63 -7.62 -5.64
N ARG A 178 -1.47 -8.75 -4.94
CA ARG A 178 -0.39 -8.91 -3.96
C ARG A 178 0.98 -8.98 -4.63
N ALA A 179 1.07 -9.62 -5.79
CA ALA A 179 2.29 -9.62 -6.60
C ALA A 179 2.67 -8.18 -7.01
N LEU A 180 1.67 -7.40 -7.45
CA LEU A 180 1.84 -5.99 -7.80
C LEU A 180 2.28 -5.15 -6.60
N ALA A 181 1.60 -5.28 -5.46
CA ALA A 181 1.94 -4.58 -4.23
C ALA A 181 3.34 -4.93 -3.70
N ALA A 182 3.79 -6.17 -3.91
CA ALA A 182 5.09 -6.66 -3.47
C ALA A 182 6.27 -6.31 -4.39
N THR A 183 5.97 -5.80 -5.58
CA THR A 183 6.99 -5.47 -6.58
C THR A 183 7.84 -4.30 -6.07
N THR A 184 9.16 -4.51 -6.06
CA THR A 184 10.17 -3.55 -5.57
C THR A 184 11.20 -3.25 -6.66
N GLY A 185 11.80 -2.06 -6.64
CA GLY A 185 12.83 -1.62 -7.60
C GLY A 185 12.34 -0.56 -8.61
N SER A 186 13.26 0.04 -9.36
CA SER A 186 12.92 1.03 -10.38
C SER A 186 12.31 0.35 -11.62
N ILE A 187 10.98 0.24 -11.65
CA ILE A 187 10.26 -0.18 -12.84
C ILE A 187 9.68 1.06 -13.49
N GLU A 188 10.10 1.34 -14.72
CA GLU A 188 9.40 2.29 -15.57
C GLU A 188 8.07 1.67 -15.99
N ILE A 189 6.97 2.26 -15.52
CA ILE A 189 5.63 1.88 -15.92
C ILE A 189 5.26 2.66 -17.17
N ASP A 190 5.01 1.94 -18.26
CA ASP A 190 4.47 2.55 -19.47
C ASP A 190 2.94 2.76 -19.39
N ALA A 191 2.39 3.47 -20.37
CA ALA A 191 0.96 3.79 -20.40
C ALA A 191 0.05 2.54 -20.45
N ASN A 192 0.47 1.48 -21.15
CA ASN A 192 -0.32 0.26 -21.30
C ASN A 192 -0.33 -0.57 -20.01
N GLN A 193 0.81 -0.62 -19.32
CA GLN A 193 0.93 -1.22 -17.99
C GLN A 193 0.06 -0.47 -16.98
N ALA A 194 0.08 0.86 -17.00
CA ALA A 194 -0.78 1.66 -16.13
C ALA A 194 -2.27 1.39 -16.39
N ILE A 195 -2.71 1.32 -17.65
CA ILE A 195 -4.10 0.95 -18.02
C ILE A 195 -4.46 -0.42 -17.44
N SER A 196 -3.59 -1.42 -17.62
CA SER A 196 -3.83 -2.78 -17.14
C SER A 196 -3.94 -2.84 -15.61
N MET A 197 -3.10 -2.05 -14.91
CA MET A 197 -3.16 -1.93 -13.45
C MET A 197 -4.47 -1.29 -12.99
N ARG A 198 -4.90 -0.19 -13.63
CA ARG A 198 -6.19 0.45 -13.31
C ARG A 198 -7.37 -0.51 -13.48
N GLN A 199 -7.42 -1.23 -14.60
CA GLN A 199 -8.46 -2.24 -14.84
C GLN A 199 -8.46 -3.34 -13.77
N MET A 200 -7.29 -3.79 -13.31
CA MET A 200 -7.19 -4.75 -12.22
C MET A 200 -7.73 -4.18 -10.89
N LEU A 201 -7.43 -2.93 -10.58
CA LEU A 201 -7.95 -2.26 -9.38
C LEU A 201 -9.48 -2.12 -9.45
N GLU A 202 -10.04 -1.74 -10.60
CA GLU A 202 -11.49 -1.66 -10.81
C GLU A 202 -12.17 -3.03 -10.66
N GLN A 203 -11.60 -4.08 -11.26
CA GLN A 203 -12.09 -5.44 -11.11
C GLN A 203 -12.09 -5.90 -9.65
N ALA A 204 -11.09 -5.48 -8.86
CA ALA A 204 -11.03 -5.79 -7.44
C ALA A 204 -12.16 -5.12 -6.65
N LEU A 205 -12.53 -3.87 -7.01
CA LEU A 205 -13.69 -3.19 -6.42
C LEU A 205 -15.01 -3.84 -6.82
N LEU A 206 -15.16 -4.20 -8.10
CA LEU A 206 -16.35 -4.86 -8.63
C LEU A 206 -16.57 -6.26 -8.03
N ALA A 207 -15.51 -6.94 -7.61
CA ALA A 207 -15.62 -8.23 -6.95
C ALA A 207 -16.35 -8.15 -5.60
N GLY A 208 -16.47 -6.95 -5.00
CA GLY A 208 -17.21 -6.75 -3.75
C GLY A 208 -16.63 -7.49 -2.54
N ARG A 209 -15.35 -7.89 -2.62
CA ARG A 209 -14.65 -8.65 -1.58
C ARG A 209 -13.88 -7.68 -0.66
N PRO A 210 -14.31 -7.49 0.60
CA PRO A 210 -13.71 -6.50 1.50
C PRO A 210 -12.21 -6.70 1.72
N GLU A 211 -11.76 -7.95 1.71
CA GLU A 211 -10.35 -8.30 1.90
C GLU A 211 -9.43 -7.87 0.75
N LEU A 212 -9.97 -7.60 -0.44
CA LEU A 212 -9.19 -7.10 -1.57
C LEU A 212 -8.86 -5.62 -1.41
N LEU A 213 -9.64 -4.85 -0.66
CA LEU A 213 -9.44 -3.41 -0.54
C LEU A 213 -8.13 -3.08 0.17
N ALA A 214 -7.73 -3.84 1.18
CA ALA A 214 -6.42 -3.68 1.79
C ALA A 214 -5.28 -3.92 0.78
N ASP A 215 -5.44 -4.85 -0.16
CA ASP A 215 -4.46 -5.13 -1.22
C ASP A 215 -4.45 -4.01 -2.29
N VAL A 216 -5.63 -3.46 -2.66
CA VAL A 216 -5.76 -2.26 -3.50
C VAL A 216 -5.02 -1.07 -2.90
N GLY A 217 -5.23 -0.80 -1.62
CA GLY A 217 -4.55 0.28 -0.91
C GLY A 217 -3.02 0.11 -0.92
N ARG A 218 -2.51 -1.12 -0.78
CA ARG A 218 -1.05 -1.40 -0.84
C ARG A 218 -0.47 -1.13 -2.22
N VAL A 219 -1.19 -1.48 -3.29
CA VAL A 219 -0.78 -1.14 -4.66
C VAL A 219 -0.72 0.38 -4.82
N LEU A 220 -1.75 1.08 -4.33
CA LEU A 220 -1.87 2.54 -4.45
C LEU A 220 -0.94 3.33 -3.54
N GLU A 221 -0.34 2.72 -2.51
CA GLU A 221 0.68 3.35 -1.67
C GLU A 221 2.11 2.94 -2.03
N ASN A 222 2.29 1.87 -2.83
CA ASN A 222 3.61 1.44 -3.27
C ASN A 222 4.28 2.53 -4.11
N SER A 223 5.28 3.20 -3.53
CA SER A 223 5.94 4.42 -4.04
C SER A 223 6.45 4.35 -5.47
N LEU A 224 6.65 3.15 -6.02
CA LEU A 224 7.12 2.94 -7.39
C LEU A 224 6.00 3.14 -8.41
N VAL A 225 4.78 2.78 -8.03
CA VAL A 225 3.61 2.74 -8.92
C VAL A 225 2.50 3.70 -8.48
N ALA A 226 2.53 4.13 -7.22
CA ALA A 226 1.61 5.00 -6.51
C ALA A 226 1.71 6.46 -6.96
N ARG A 227 1.53 6.71 -8.26
CA ARG A 227 1.54 8.05 -8.81
C ARG A 227 0.15 8.43 -9.30
N ALA A 228 -0.30 9.61 -8.92
CA ALA A 228 -1.62 10.09 -9.29
C ALA A 228 -1.82 10.26 -10.80
N ASP A 229 -0.74 10.51 -11.55
CA ASP A 229 -0.77 10.58 -13.01
C ASP A 229 -0.82 9.21 -13.70
N LEU A 230 -0.64 8.11 -12.96
CA LEU A 230 -0.73 6.74 -13.47
C LEU A 230 -1.96 6.00 -12.95
N LEU A 231 -2.23 6.08 -11.65
CA LEU A 231 -3.24 5.29 -10.94
C LEU A 231 -4.36 6.15 -10.30
N GLY A 232 -4.43 7.42 -10.68
CA GLY A 232 -5.53 8.29 -10.32
C GLY A 232 -5.41 8.95 -8.94
N PRO A 233 -6.42 9.72 -8.53
CA PRO A 233 -6.29 10.67 -7.42
C PRO A 233 -6.12 10.02 -6.04
N TYR A 234 -6.39 8.72 -5.91
CA TYR A 234 -6.25 7.99 -4.65
C TYR A 234 -4.89 7.30 -4.49
N ALA A 235 -3.99 7.44 -5.48
CA ALA A 235 -2.63 6.93 -5.39
C ALA A 235 -1.76 7.86 -4.52
N GLY A 236 -0.98 7.27 -3.62
CA GLY A 236 -0.03 7.95 -2.75
C GLY A 236 -0.22 7.63 -1.27
N TYR A 237 0.28 8.54 -0.43
CA TYR A 237 0.26 8.40 1.03
C TYR A 237 -1.17 8.31 1.57
N GLY A 238 -1.42 7.32 2.42
CA GLY A 238 -2.72 7.11 3.05
C GLY A 238 -3.67 6.22 2.26
N ALA A 239 -3.30 5.75 1.07
CA ALA A 239 -4.13 4.85 0.28
C ALA A 239 -4.41 3.52 1.01
N VAL A 240 -3.41 2.92 1.68
CA VAL A 240 -3.64 1.72 2.52
C VAL A 240 -4.67 2.00 3.61
N THR A 241 -4.60 3.17 4.25
CA THR A 241 -5.53 3.54 5.31
C THR A 241 -6.95 3.67 4.74
N LEU A 242 -7.10 4.49 3.70
CA LEU A 242 -8.40 4.73 3.04
C LEU A 242 -9.08 3.44 2.61
N PHE A 243 -8.37 2.58 1.87
CA PHE A 243 -8.96 1.35 1.36
C PHE A 243 -9.12 0.26 2.42
N SER A 244 -8.29 0.23 3.47
CA SER A 244 -8.54 -0.69 4.60
C SER A 244 -9.82 -0.32 5.34
N LEU A 245 -10.08 0.98 5.56
CA LEU A 245 -11.31 1.46 6.18
C LEU A 245 -12.56 1.21 5.32
N LEU A 246 -12.45 1.37 4.00
CA LEU A 246 -13.50 0.93 3.08
C LEU A 246 -13.75 -0.57 3.17
N GLY A 247 -12.71 -1.38 3.37
CA GLY A 247 -12.83 -2.80 3.70
C GLY A 247 -13.71 -3.02 4.93
N CYS A 248 -13.45 -2.28 6.01
CA CYS A 248 -14.27 -2.33 7.23
C CYS A 248 -15.74 -1.99 6.95
N ASP A 249 -16.02 -0.93 6.18
CA ASP A 249 -17.38 -0.51 5.81
C ASP A 249 -18.15 -1.54 4.99
N LEU A 250 -17.42 -2.40 4.27
CA LEU A 250 -17.96 -3.47 3.44
C LEU A 250 -17.95 -4.84 4.14
N GLY A 251 -17.53 -4.90 5.41
CA GLY A 251 -17.65 -6.09 6.25
C GLY A 251 -16.35 -6.84 6.54
N ALA A 252 -15.17 -6.27 6.25
CA ALA A 252 -13.91 -6.81 6.76
C ALA A 252 -13.88 -6.71 8.31
N PRO A 253 -13.29 -7.69 9.01
CA PRO A 253 -13.20 -7.65 10.47
C PRO A 253 -12.23 -6.55 10.91
N CYS A 254 -12.77 -5.52 11.57
CA CYS A 254 -12.01 -4.35 12.05
C CYS A 254 -12.27 -4.01 13.53
N GLY A 255 -12.98 -4.88 14.27
CA GLY A 255 -13.17 -4.72 15.71
C GLY A 255 -11.89 -4.99 16.52
N GLY A 256 -11.96 -4.74 17.83
CA GLY A 256 -10.86 -4.86 18.80
C GLY A 256 -10.09 -6.18 18.79
N ASP A 257 -10.74 -7.27 18.37
CA ASP A 257 -10.18 -8.61 18.30
C ASP A 257 -9.69 -9.03 16.90
N SER A 258 -9.79 -8.13 15.91
CA SER A 258 -9.43 -8.40 14.51
C SER A 258 -7.96 -8.77 14.32
N ASP A 259 -7.69 -9.59 13.31
CA ASP A 259 -6.33 -9.95 12.87
C ASP A 259 -5.48 -8.70 12.56
N ALA A 260 -6.11 -7.60 12.11
CA ALA A 260 -5.45 -6.34 11.80
C ALA A 260 -4.97 -5.61 13.07
N LEU A 261 -5.79 -5.55 14.12
CA LEU A 261 -5.38 -4.96 15.40
C LEU A 261 -4.39 -5.84 16.15
N ARG A 262 -4.58 -7.17 16.18
CA ARG A 262 -3.58 -8.09 16.76
C ARG A 262 -2.22 -7.92 16.06
N ARG A 263 -2.24 -7.72 14.75
CA ARG A 263 -1.08 -7.39 13.92
C ARG A 263 -0.40 -6.10 14.32
N SER A 264 -1.16 -5.01 14.40
CA SER A 264 -0.62 -3.72 14.82
C SER A 264 -0.09 -3.77 16.25
N CYS A 265 -0.77 -4.45 17.16
CA CYS A 265 -0.30 -4.65 18.54
C CYS A 265 1.03 -5.44 18.58
N ALA A 266 1.12 -6.59 17.89
CA ALA A 266 2.34 -7.40 17.88
C ALA A 266 3.57 -6.69 17.27
N LEU A 267 3.37 -5.93 16.18
CA LEU A 267 4.45 -5.28 15.44
C LEU A 267 4.79 -3.88 15.94
N ARG A 268 3.80 -3.14 16.43
CA ARG A 268 3.89 -1.68 16.68
C ARG A 268 3.45 -1.27 18.08
N GLY A 269 3.00 -2.21 18.92
CA GLY A 269 2.58 -1.92 20.29
C GLY A 269 1.24 -1.19 20.39
N TYR A 270 0.49 -1.06 19.29
CA TYR A 270 -0.83 -0.43 19.27
C TYR A 270 -1.90 -1.40 19.74
N CYS A 271 -1.93 -1.62 21.06
CA CYS A 271 -2.81 -2.56 21.74
C CYS A 271 -4.03 -1.82 22.36
N GLY A 272 -5.09 -2.57 22.68
CA GLY A 272 -6.23 -2.03 23.45
C GLY A 272 -7.21 -1.13 22.69
N TYR A 273 -6.95 -0.80 21.41
CA TYR A 273 -7.90 -0.02 20.60
C TYR A 273 -9.21 -0.79 20.37
N PRO A 274 -10.38 -0.12 20.43
CA PRO A 274 -11.69 -0.76 20.27
C PRO A 274 -11.95 -1.21 18.83
N ASP A 275 -11.32 -0.56 17.86
CA ASP A 275 -11.44 -0.84 16.43
C ASP A 275 -10.22 -0.30 15.66
N TYR A 276 -10.05 -0.80 14.45
CA TYR A 276 -8.92 -0.48 13.57
C TYR A 276 -8.92 0.98 13.13
N GLU A 277 -10.08 1.64 13.04
CA GLU A 277 -10.21 3.02 12.62
C GLU A 277 -9.69 3.99 13.67
N THR A 278 -10.10 3.80 14.92
CA THR A 278 -9.62 4.55 16.08
C THR A 278 -8.09 4.43 16.17
N MET A 279 -7.56 3.20 16.04
CA MET A 279 -6.12 2.96 16.04
C MET A 279 -5.39 3.71 14.92
N LEU A 280 -5.89 3.65 13.68
CA LEU A 280 -5.26 4.35 12.56
C LEU A 280 -5.21 5.86 12.79
N PHE A 281 -6.31 6.45 13.23
CA PHE A 281 -6.39 7.90 13.36
C PHE A 281 -5.77 8.47 14.62
N ASP A 282 -5.57 7.68 15.67
CA ASP A 282 -4.90 8.14 16.87
C ASP A 282 -3.39 7.91 16.77
N ALA A 283 -2.95 6.81 16.14
CA ALA A 283 -1.53 6.45 16.04
C ALA A 283 -0.80 6.97 14.79
N TYR A 284 -1.49 7.12 13.65
CA TYR A 284 -0.82 7.40 12.37
C TYR A 284 -1.20 8.73 11.71
N HIS A 285 -2.41 9.25 11.93
CA HIS A 285 -2.95 10.35 11.13
C HIS A 285 -3.39 11.53 11.98
N GLY A 286 -2.86 12.72 11.68
CA GLY A 286 -3.36 13.96 12.29
C GLY A 286 -4.78 14.33 11.84
N ALA A 287 -5.40 15.32 12.51
CA ALA A 287 -6.76 15.76 12.25
C ALA A 287 -7.05 16.09 10.77
N ARG A 288 -6.12 16.76 10.08
CA ARG A 288 -6.27 17.09 8.66
C ARG A 288 -6.30 15.85 7.75
N ALA A 289 -5.44 14.87 8.02
CA ALA A 289 -5.41 13.63 7.25
C ALA A 289 -6.69 12.82 7.49
N ARG A 290 -7.18 12.79 8.74
CA ARG A 290 -8.46 12.20 9.12
C ARG A 290 -9.62 12.79 8.30
N GLU A 291 -9.75 14.11 8.24
CA GLU A 291 -10.79 14.78 7.45
C GLU A 291 -10.75 14.40 5.96
N LEU A 292 -9.55 14.42 5.36
CA LEU A 292 -9.37 14.09 3.94
C LEU A 292 -9.73 12.62 3.66
N ILE A 293 -9.26 11.69 4.50
CA ILE A 293 -9.55 10.26 4.37
C ILE A 293 -11.05 10.01 4.52
N GLN A 294 -11.73 10.61 5.50
CA GLN A 294 -13.17 10.43 5.70
C GLN A 294 -13.99 10.98 4.51
N SER A 295 -13.59 12.13 3.96
CA SER A 295 -14.23 12.69 2.76
C SER A 295 -14.12 11.74 1.57
N HIS A 296 -12.92 11.24 1.27
CA HIS A 296 -12.72 10.27 0.19
C HIS A 296 -13.41 8.94 0.45
N ARG A 297 -13.43 8.46 1.69
CA ARG A 297 -14.09 7.22 2.10
C ARG A 297 -15.59 7.28 1.81
N ALA A 298 -16.26 8.37 2.17
CA ALA A 298 -17.69 8.54 1.93
C ALA A 298 -18.03 8.53 0.43
N ASP A 299 -17.24 9.25 -0.39
CA ASP A 299 -17.43 9.28 -1.85
C ASP A 299 -17.18 7.90 -2.48
N LEU A 300 -16.07 7.25 -2.13
CA LEU A 300 -15.72 5.92 -2.62
C LEU A 300 -16.75 4.86 -2.24
N LEU A 301 -17.21 4.85 -0.99
CA LEU A 301 -18.21 3.91 -0.52
C LEU A 301 -19.52 4.06 -1.30
N ARG A 302 -19.96 5.30 -1.56
CA ARG A 302 -21.13 5.61 -2.40
C ARG A 302 -20.95 5.05 -3.81
N ARG A 303 -19.81 5.33 -4.45
CA ARG A 303 -19.51 4.88 -5.82
C ARG A 303 -19.45 3.36 -5.92
N ILE A 304 -18.75 2.68 -5.00
CA ILE A 304 -18.65 1.22 -4.95
C ILE A 304 -20.03 0.59 -4.81
N ARG A 305 -20.86 1.08 -3.88
CA ARG A 305 -22.23 0.57 -3.69
C ARG A 305 -23.14 0.79 -4.89
N ALA A 306 -22.89 1.85 -5.67
CA ALA A 306 -23.62 2.13 -6.91
C ALA A 306 -23.08 1.36 -8.13
N GLY A 307 -21.96 0.63 -8.00
CA GLY A 307 -21.26 0.02 -9.13
C GLY A 307 -20.53 1.03 -10.04
N ASP A 308 -20.44 2.30 -9.63
CA ASP A 308 -19.81 3.40 -10.37
C ASP A 308 -18.30 3.46 -10.12
N VAL A 309 -17.59 2.38 -10.45
CA VAL A 309 -16.14 2.26 -10.20
C VAL A 309 -15.29 2.39 -11.46
N VAL A 310 -15.92 2.45 -12.64
CA VAL A 310 -15.22 2.68 -13.91
C VAL A 310 -14.59 4.08 -13.93
N GLY A 311 -13.33 4.17 -14.32
CA GLY A 311 -12.57 5.41 -14.37
C GLY A 311 -12.23 5.99 -12.99
N LEU A 312 -12.47 5.23 -11.91
CA LEU A 312 -12.16 5.69 -10.55
C LEU A 312 -10.67 5.94 -10.36
N PHE A 313 -9.83 5.15 -11.04
CA PHE A 313 -8.38 5.23 -10.99
C PHE A 313 -7.79 6.01 -12.17
N ASP A 314 -8.61 6.61 -13.04
CA ASP A 314 -8.07 7.36 -14.16
C ASP A 314 -7.34 8.63 -13.67
N PRO A 315 -6.21 8.97 -14.30
CA PRO A 315 -5.47 10.16 -13.93
C PRO A 315 -6.32 11.41 -14.18
N LEU A 316 -6.23 12.36 -13.25
CA LEU A 316 -6.88 13.65 -13.45
C LEU A 316 -6.22 14.38 -14.64
N PRO A 317 -7.00 14.96 -15.56
CA PRO A 317 -6.44 15.75 -16.65
C PRO A 317 -5.62 16.90 -16.06
N LEU A 318 -4.33 16.92 -16.39
CA LEU A 318 -3.45 18.02 -15.97
C LEU A 318 -3.90 19.31 -16.66
N PRO A 319 -3.87 20.46 -15.97
CA PRO A 319 -4.07 21.73 -16.63
C PRO A 319 -3.02 21.90 -17.74
N PRO A 320 -3.37 22.55 -18.87
CA PRO A 320 -2.40 22.80 -19.94
C PRO A 320 -1.20 23.56 -19.39
N LYS A 321 0.02 23.10 -19.77
CA LYS A 321 1.25 23.81 -19.38
C LYS A 321 1.22 25.21 -20.02
N PRO A 322 1.55 26.27 -19.26
CA PRO A 322 1.64 27.63 -19.77
C PRO A 322 2.74 27.78 -20.83
#